data_AF-A0A349DGD6-F1
#
_entry.id   AF-A0A349DGD6-F1
#
_cell.length_a   1.000
_cell.length_b   1.000
_cell.length_c   1.000
_cell.angle_alpha   90.00
_cell.angle_beta   90.00
_cell.angle_gamma   90.00
#
_symmetry.space_group_name_H-M   'P 1'
#
loop_
_entity.id
_entity.type
_entity.pdbx_description
1 polymer ?
#
loop_
_entity_poly.entity_id
_entity_poly.type
_entity_poly.pdbx_seq_one_letter_code
_entity_poly.pdbx_strand_id
1 'polypeptide(L)'
;MSKIYWIIMLVAILAGCKQTTAPKKAVAPASIIDSLLTAIKNNDFEKFSRQYYATQEVMDDQVFLKTASSDKRKQLTEAVLEKHQKKITKDFERLRDTVKKYKLTLEDLIENSFKYKSAFRRVLNKREDITREMYFRFVKDSILVSFQLSPMHLKGEQWKINPIWEMNISAKKANEKYQKYNYLVRTFPQHPLDFAQHIYQKIKNKDIEGLQQEYITNVELKKILGFSEKSYRRAVEYTQKNKEELAREFKRFPAVDSLVLDKTQVIWNKKKRLYEPDLGIQLHLKTTKGDKKLRLRCVISDKRISIASFDTKWID
;
A
#
# COMPACT_ATOMS: atom_id res chain seq x y z
N MET A 1 37.66 -35.75 31.20
CA MET A 1 36.59 -34.73 31.09
C MET A 1 35.98 -34.86 29.70
N SER A 2 34.70 -35.24 29.63
CA SER A 2 34.15 -36.03 28.53
C SER A 2 33.63 -35.20 27.35
N LYS A 3 33.82 -35.74 26.14
CA LYS A 3 33.31 -35.27 24.84
C LYS A 3 31.78 -35.03 24.81
N ILE A 4 31.06 -35.50 25.83
CA ILE A 4 29.60 -35.39 25.98
C ILE A 4 29.19 -33.93 26.27
N TYR A 5 29.99 -33.16 27.02
CA TYR A 5 29.68 -31.75 27.29
C TYR A 5 29.69 -30.88 26.03
N TRP A 6 30.58 -31.18 25.08
CA TRP A 6 30.64 -30.48 23.79
C TRP A 6 29.43 -30.77 22.90
N ILE A 7 28.90 -32.01 22.95
CA ILE A 7 27.70 -32.39 22.20
C ILE A 7 26.46 -31.71 22.76
N ILE A 8 26.32 -31.63 24.09
CA ILE A 8 25.20 -30.94 24.74
C ILE A 8 25.23 -29.43 24.44
N MET A 9 26.42 -28.81 24.42
CA MET A 9 26.58 -27.40 24.06
C MET A 9 26.26 -27.13 22.57
N LEU A 10 26.65 -28.03 21.66
CA LEU A 10 26.33 -27.93 20.23
C LEU A 10 24.81 -28.09 19.98
N VAL A 11 24.16 -29.01 20.69
CA VAL A 11 22.70 -29.21 20.63
C VAL A 11 21.95 -28.01 21.20
N ALA A 12 22.45 -27.35 22.25
CA ALA A 12 21.88 -26.11 22.77
C ALA A 12 22.02 -24.92 21.80
N ILE A 13 23.14 -24.84 21.07
CA ILE A 13 23.36 -23.80 20.04
C ILE A 13 22.47 -24.05 18.80
N LEU A 14 22.24 -25.32 18.43
CA LEU A 14 21.35 -25.70 17.33
C LEU A 14 19.85 -25.63 17.71
N ALA A 15 19.49 -25.86 18.98
CA ALA A 15 18.14 -25.63 19.51
C ALA A 15 17.83 -24.12 19.69
N GLY A 16 18.88 -23.28 19.66
CA GLY A 16 18.79 -21.84 19.45
C GLY A 16 18.46 -21.43 18.01
N CYS A 17 17.99 -22.37 17.16
CA CYS A 17 17.18 -22.09 15.99
C CYS A 17 15.94 -21.29 16.44
N LYS A 18 16.14 -19.98 16.64
CA LYS A 18 15.09 -18.98 16.61
C LYS A 18 14.25 -19.36 15.41
N GLN A 19 13.01 -19.78 15.64
CA GLN A 19 11.99 -19.71 14.61
C GLN A 19 12.06 -18.27 14.11
N THR A 20 12.76 -18.07 13.00
CA THR A 20 12.69 -16.87 12.20
C THR A 20 11.29 -16.91 11.63
N THR A 21 10.33 -16.49 12.44
CA THR A 21 8.99 -16.16 11.99
C THR A 21 9.20 -15.19 10.85
N ALA A 22 8.90 -15.66 9.63
CA ALA A 22 9.03 -14.83 8.45
C ALA A 22 8.30 -13.52 8.74
N PRO A 23 8.92 -12.36 8.46
CA PRO A 23 8.33 -11.08 8.79
C PRO A 23 6.92 -11.00 8.20
N LYS A 24 5.95 -10.63 9.04
CA LYS A 24 4.54 -10.60 8.66
C LYS A 24 4.36 -9.59 7.52
N LYS A 25 4.06 -10.08 6.31
CA LYS A 25 3.84 -9.23 5.13
C LYS A 25 2.60 -8.35 5.34
N ALA A 26 2.71 -7.07 4.99
CA ALA A 26 1.58 -6.15 5.07
C ALA A 26 0.69 -6.28 3.83
N VAL A 27 -0.62 -6.39 4.02
CA VAL A 27 -1.58 -6.52 2.91
C VAL A 27 -1.67 -5.19 2.16
N ALA A 28 -1.44 -5.21 0.85
CA ALA A 28 -1.55 -4.02 0.03
C ALA A 28 -3.00 -3.82 -0.44
N PRO A 29 -3.46 -2.57 -0.66
CA PRO A 29 -4.78 -2.30 -1.22
C PRO A 29 -5.09 -3.12 -2.48
N ALA A 30 -4.08 -3.33 -3.34
CA ALA A 30 -4.19 -4.10 -4.59
C ALA A 30 -4.79 -5.49 -4.42
N SER A 31 -4.58 -6.13 -3.26
CA SER A 31 -5.07 -7.49 -2.97
C SER A 31 -6.59 -7.64 -3.10
N ILE A 32 -7.36 -6.55 -2.99
CA ILE A 32 -8.83 -6.63 -3.02
C ILE A 32 -9.37 -7.13 -4.36
N ILE A 33 -8.66 -6.86 -5.48
CA ILE A 33 -9.14 -7.23 -6.81
C ILE A 33 -9.23 -8.75 -7.01
N ASP A 34 -8.30 -9.49 -6.41
CA ASP A 34 -8.30 -10.95 -6.46
C ASP A 34 -9.58 -11.49 -5.80
N SER A 35 -9.95 -10.91 -4.66
CA SER A 35 -11.15 -11.28 -3.90
C SER A 35 -12.43 -10.94 -4.67
N LEU A 36 -12.52 -9.73 -5.22
CA LEU A 36 -13.67 -9.27 -6.01
C LEU A 36 -13.85 -10.15 -7.25
N LEU A 37 -12.82 -10.35 -8.07
CA LEU A 37 -12.91 -11.16 -9.29
C LEU A 37 -13.23 -12.63 -8.97
N THR A 38 -12.72 -13.17 -7.87
CA THR A 38 -13.06 -14.54 -7.44
C THR A 38 -14.53 -14.64 -7.04
N ALA A 39 -15.07 -13.67 -6.30
CA ALA A 39 -16.49 -13.64 -5.94
C ALA A 39 -17.38 -13.57 -7.19
N ILE A 40 -17.02 -12.73 -8.16
CA ILE A 40 -17.72 -12.64 -9.45
C ILE A 40 -17.68 -13.94 -10.25
N LYS A 41 -16.50 -14.57 -10.36
CA LYS A 41 -16.32 -15.83 -11.07
C LYS A 41 -17.22 -16.93 -10.50
N ASN A 42 -17.38 -16.95 -9.17
CA ASN A 42 -18.17 -17.94 -8.46
C ASN A 42 -19.65 -17.53 -8.27
N ASN A 43 -20.06 -16.35 -8.77
CA ASN A 43 -21.37 -15.76 -8.52
C ASN A 43 -21.74 -15.68 -7.01
N ASP A 44 -20.74 -15.43 -6.17
CA ASP A 44 -20.82 -15.45 -4.70
C ASP A 44 -20.99 -14.01 -4.17
N PHE A 45 -22.25 -13.60 -4.01
CA PHE A 45 -22.59 -12.27 -3.51
C PHE A 45 -22.13 -12.06 -2.06
N GLU A 46 -22.17 -13.10 -1.23
CA GLU A 46 -21.80 -12.99 0.19
C GLU A 46 -20.29 -12.74 0.33
N LYS A 47 -19.45 -13.44 -0.43
CA LYS A 47 -18.00 -13.17 -0.47
C LYS A 47 -17.70 -11.76 -0.99
N PHE A 48 -18.46 -11.28 -1.97
CA PHE A 48 -18.34 -9.92 -2.48
C PHE A 48 -18.71 -8.89 -1.40
N SER A 49 -19.84 -9.06 -0.72
CA SER A 49 -20.33 -8.12 0.29
C SER A 49 -19.38 -8.04 1.49
N ARG A 50 -18.70 -9.14 1.87
CA ARG A 50 -17.66 -9.16 2.91
C ARG A 50 -16.45 -8.28 2.59
N GLN A 51 -16.27 -7.80 1.35
CA GLN A 51 -15.21 -6.85 1.01
C GLN A 51 -15.57 -5.40 1.38
N TYR A 52 -16.84 -5.12 1.67
CA TYR A 52 -17.31 -3.83 2.14
C TYR A 52 -17.34 -3.80 3.67
N TYR A 53 -17.45 -2.60 4.23
CA TYR A 53 -17.73 -2.46 5.66
C TYR A 53 -19.02 -3.17 6.06
N ALA A 54 -18.99 -3.75 7.26
CA ALA A 54 -20.22 -4.24 7.88
C ALA A 54 -21.15 -3.04 8.09
N THR A 55 -22.46 -3.23 7.94
CA THR A 55 -23.38 -2.09 8.01
C THR A 55 -23.34 -1.40 9.37
N GLN A 56 -23.10 -2.15 10.44
CA GLN A 56 -22.89 -1.58 11.77
C GLN A 56 -21.69 -0.63 11.82
N GLU A 57 -20.58 -0.94 11.15
CA GLU A 57 -19.41 -0.04 11.10
C GLU A 57 -19.74 1.27 10.37
N VAL A 58 -20.57 1.21 9.33
CA VAL A 58 -21.04 2.40 8.59
C VAL A 58 -21.95 3.26 9.46
N MET A 59 -22.75 2.63 10.33
CA MET A 59 -23.63 3.32 11.26
C MET A 59 -22.86 3.97 12.42
N ASP A 60 -21.86 3.29 12.96
CA ASP A 60 -21.07 3.77 14.10
C ASP A 60 -20.28 5.04 13.77
N ASP A 61 -19.96 5.26 12.49
CA ASP A 61 -19.29 6.47 11.97
C ASP A 61 -20.24 7.67 11.80
N GLN A 62 -21.56 7.48 11.91
CA GLN A 62 -22.56 8.54 11.69
C GLN A 62 -22.98 9.19 13.01
N VAL A 63 -22.27 10.25 13.38
CA VAL A 63 -22.48 11.02 14.63
C VAL A 63 -23.93 11.50 14.80
N PHE A 64 -24.63 11.84 13.72
CA PHE A 64 -26.02 12.29 13.76
C PHE A 64 -27.03 11.20 14.17
N LEU A 65 -26.70 9.91 14.00
CA LEU A 65 -27.54 8.81 14.50
C LEU A 65 -27.45 8.73 16.02
N LYS A 66 -26.28 9.05 16.60
CA LYS A 66 -26.03 8.99 18.04
C LYS A 66 -26.74 10.11 18.82
N THR A 67 -27.10 11.20 18.16
CA THR A 67 -27.76 12.37 18.76
C THR A 67 -29.27 12.44 18.49
N ALA A 68 -29.82 11.55 17.65
CA ALA A 68 -31.26 11.49 17.38
C ALA A 68 -32.06 10.81 18.51
N SER A 69 -33.34 11.17 18.65
CA SER A 69 -34.32 10.48 19.50
C SER A 69 -34.52 9.02 19.06
N SER A 70 -35.06 8.15 19.93
CA SER A 70 -35.20 6.71 19.68
C SER A 70 -35.87 6.39 18.35
N ASP A 71 -37.02 7.01 18.09
CA ASP A 71 -37.85 6.66 16.94
C ASP A 71 -37.23 7.15 15.63
N LYS A 72 -36.68 8.38 15.66
CA LYS A 72 -35.95 8.96 14.52
C LYS A 72 -34.66 8.18 14.24
N ARG A 73 -33.98 7.70 15.27
CA ARG A 73 -32.78 6.85 15.14
C ARG A 73 -33.10 5.54 14.44
N LYS A 74 -34.23 4.89 14.78
CA LYS A 74 -34.67 3.64 14.15
C LYS A 74 -34.94 3.84 12.66
N GLN A 75 -35.72 4.86 12.29
CA GLN A 75 -36.02 5.18 10.89
C GLN A 75 -34.76 5.50 10.08
N LEU A 76 -33.87 6.34 10.62
CA LEU A 76 -32.61 6.70 9.95
C LEU A 76 -31.68 5.50 9.78
N THR A 77 -31.67 4.59 10.77
CA THR A 77 -30.90 3.34 10.72
C THR A 77 -31.40 2.44 9.59
N GLU A 78 -32.70 2.21 9.49
CA GLU A 78 -33.33 1.40 8.44
C GLU A 78 -33.02 1.98 7.04
N ALA A 79 -33.14 3.30 6.88
CA ALA A 79 -32.83 3.96 5.61
C ALA A 79 -31.35 3.82 5.20
N VAL A 80 -30.42 3.86 6.17
CA VAL A 80 -28.99 3.65 5.92
C VAL A 80 -28.72 2.19 5.52
N LEU A 81 -29.35 1.23 6.20
CA LEU A 81 -29.25 -0.21 5.89
C LEU A 81 -29.69 -0.52 4.47
N GLU A 82 -30.89 -0.05 4.09
CA GLU A 82 -31.44 -0.28 2.76
C GLU A 82 -30.55 0.34 1.67
N LYS A 83 -30.14 1.60 1.87
CA LYS A 83 -29.25 2.30 0.93
C LYS A 83 -27.90 1.59 0.77
N HIS A 84 -27.35 1.07 1.86
CA HIS A 84 -26.08 0.33 1.87
C HIS A 84 -26.20 -0.97 1.07
N GLN A 85 -27.21 -1.79 1.35
CA GLN A 85 -27.43 -3.05 0.64
C GLN A 85 -27.68 -2.84 -0.85
N LYS A 86 -28.56 -1.90 -1.20
CA LYS A 86 -28.88 -1.58 -2.60
C LYS A 86 -27.64 -1.21 -3.42
N LYS A 87 -26.70 -0.47 -2.81
CA LYS A 87 -25.44 -0.10 -3.46
C LYS A 87 -24.52 -1.29 -3.69
N ILE A 88 -24.32 -2.14 -2.67
CA ILE A 88 -23.46 -3.32 -2.80
C ILE A 88 -24.01 -4.27 -3.87
N THR A 89 -25.33 -4.47 -3.91
CA THR A 89 -25.99 -5.28 -4.95
C THR A 89 -25.76 -4.70 -6.34
N LYS A 90 -26.00 -3.39 -6.53
CA LYS A 90 -25.75 -2.71 -7.81
C LYS A 90 -24.29 -2.84 -8.26
N ASP A 91 -23.34 -2.65 -7.36
CA ASP A 91 -21.91 -2.79 -7.67
C ASP A 91 -21.55 -4.23 -8.05
N PHE A 92 -22.09 -5.23 -7.35
CA PHE A 92 -21.90 -6.65 -7.68
C PHE A 92 -22.39 -6.96 -9.09
N GLU A 93 -23.61 -6.57 -9.42
CA GLU A 93 -24.22 -6.81 -10.74
C GLU A 93 -23.42 -6.11 -11.85
N ARG A 94 -23.09 -4.83 -11.68
CA ARG A 94 -22.31 -4.07 -12.66
C ARG A 94 -20.93 -4.70 -12.91
N LEU A 95 -20.24 -5.11 -11.85
CA LEU A 95 -18.95 -5.75 -11.96
C LEU A 95 -19.08 -7.13 -12.62
N ARG A 96 -20.07 -7.93 -12.19
CA ARG A 96 -20.37 -9.25 -12.75
C ARG A 96 -20.61 -9.19 -14.25
N ASP A 97 -21.49 -8.31 -14.68
CA ASP A 97 -21.91 -8.20 -16.06
C ASP A 97 -20.74 -7.72 -16.93
N THR A 98 -19.93 -6.79 -16.41
CA THR A 98 -18.72 -6.32 -17.11
C THR A 98 -17.66 -7.43 -17.23
N VAL A 99 -17.36 -8.14 -16.13
CA VAL A 99 -16.38 -9.23 -16.12
C VAL A 99 -16.82 -10.37 -17.04
N LYS A 100 -18.11 -10.73 -17.03
CA LYS A 100 -18.66 -11.76 -17.94
C LYS A 100 -18.60 -11.31 -19.40
N LYS A 101 -19.03 -10.09 -19.70
CA LYS A 101 -19.05 -9.53 -21.07
C LYS A 101 -17.65 -9.54 -21.71
N TYR A 102 -16.63 -9.14 -20.96
CA TYR A 102 -15.27 -9.03 -21.46
C TYR A 102 -14.35 -10.19 -21.04
N LYS A 103 -14.90 -11.24 -20.40
CA LYS A 103 -14.15 -12.41 -19.89
C LYS A 103 -12.86 -12.02 -19.15
N LEU A 104 -12.95 -11.02 -18.28
CA LEU A 104 -11.78 -10.43 -17.63
C LEU A 104 -11.22 -11.37 -16.56
N THR A 105 -9.89 -11.49 -16.55
CA THR A 105 -9.13 -12.22 -15.55
C THR A 105 -8.01 -11.35 -14.98
N LEU A 106 -7.36 -11.81 -13.92
CA LEU A 106 -6.18 -11.13 -13.36
C LEU A 106 -5.01 -11.04 -14.34
N GLU A 107 -4.95 -11.94 -15.33
CA GLU A 107 -3.92 -11.91 -16.38
C GLU A 107 -4.11 -10.76 -17.36
N ASP A 108 -5.35 -10.25 -17.46
CA ASP A 108 -5.68 -9.12 -18.32
C ASP A 108 -5.38 -7.77 -17.64
N LEU A 109 -5.00 -7.77 -16.35
CA LEU A 109 -4.62 -6.57 -15.60
C LEU A 109 -3.30 -5.99 -16.14
N ILE A 110 -3.34 -4.75 -16.59
CA ILE A 110 -2.16 -4.02 -17.12
C ILE A 110 -1.65 -2.93 -16.18
N GLU A 111 -2.49 -2.50 -15.25
CA GLU A 111 -2.13 -1.44 -14.30
C GLU A 111 -3.04 -1.49 -13.08
N ASN A 112 -2.46 -1.31 -11.90
CA ASN A 112 -3.16 -0.88 -10.71
C ASN A 112 -2.51 0.38 -10.14
N SER A 113 -3.30 1.17 -9.41
CA SER A 113 -2.83 2.35 -8.70
C SER A 113 -3.67 2.57 -7.46
N PHE A 114 -3.05 2.99 -6.37
CA PHE A 114 -3.76 3.37 -5.16
C PHE A 114 -2.97 4.45 -4.42
N LYS A 115 -3.71 5.32 -3.71
CA LYS A 115 -3.14 6.30 -2.80
C LYS A 115 -3.74 6.06 -1.43
N TYR A 116 -2.90 5.78 -0.44
CA TYR A 116 -3.36 5.63 0.94
C TYR A 116 -2.55 6.48 1.91
N LYS A 117 -3.17 6.81 3.03
CA LYS A 117 -2.62 7.53 4.16
C LYS A 117 -2.63 6.64 5.38
N SER A 118 -1.51 6.60 6.09
CA SER A 118 -1.39 6.00 7.42
C SER A 118 -1.24 7.13 8.44
N ALA A 119 -2.10 7.17 9.45
CA ALA A 119 -2.02 8.16 10.53
C ALA A 119 -2.35 7.54 11.88
N PHE A 120 -1.66 8.00 12.93
CA PHE A 120 -1.98 7.61 14.30
C PHE A 120 -3.04 8.56 14.88
N ARG A 121 -4.21 8.04 15.26
CA ARG A 121 -5.26 8.80 15.94
C ARG A 121 -5.10 8.65 17.45
N ARG A 122 -4.59 9.69 18.10
CA ARG A 122 -4.41 9.73 19.57
C ARG A 122 -5.71 9.44 20.34
N VAL A 123 -6.83 10.03 19.90
CA VAL A 123 -8.14 9.86 20.55
C VAL A 123 -8.57 8.40 20.64
N LEU A 124 -8.23 7.59 19.63
CA LEU A 124 -8.58 6.17 19.56
C LEU A 124 -7.41 5.27 19.94
N ASN A 125 -6.26 5.85 20.31
CA ASN A 125 -4.98 5.18 20.50
C ASN A 125 -4.68 4.13 19.41
N LYS A 126 -5.01 4.45 18.15
CA LYS A 126 -5.01 3.47 17.05
C LYS A 126 -4.48 4.09 15.76
N ARG A 127 -3.73 3.28 15.01
CA ARG A 127 -3.31 3.60 13.63
C ARG A 127 -4.44 3.28 12.66
N GLU A 128 -4.69 4.21 11.74
CA GLU A 128 -5.64 4.01 10.66
C GLU A 128 -4.96 4.18 9.32
N ASP A 129 -5.19 3.21 8.44
CA ASP A 129 -4.78 3.26 7.04
C ASP A 129 -6.01 3.41 6.15
N ILE A 130 -6.01 4.45 5.32
CA ILE A 130 -7.14 4.85 4.49
C ILE A 130 -6.68 5.11 3.07
N THR A 131 -7.23 4.40 2.08
CA THR A 131 -7.07 4.73 0.67
C THR A 131 -8.08 5.82 0.29
N ARG A 132 -7.65 6.80 -0.52
CA ARG A 132 -8.56 7.82 -1.09
C ARG A 132 -9.21 7.33 -2.36
N GLU A 133 -8.41 6.71 -3.20
CA GLU A 133 -8.81 6.18 -4.48
C GLU A 133 -7.96 4.96 -4.79
N MET A 134 -8.58 4.03 -5.49
CA MET A 134 -7.93 2.85 -5.99
C MET A 134 -8.47 2.52 -7.37
N TYR A 135 -7.58 2.04 -8.22
CA TYR A 135 -7.87 1.89 -9.62
C TYR A 135 -7.20 0.66 -10.23
N PHE A 136 -7.90 0.00 -11.15
CA PHE A 136 -7.44 -1.14 -11.93
C PHE A 136 -7.77 -0.95 -13.42
N ARG A 137 -6.80 -1.22 -14.31
CA ARG A 137 -6.98 -1.33 -15.76
C ARG A 137 -6.79 -2.74 -16.22
N PHE A 138 -7.73 -3.20 -17.02
CA PHE A 138 -7.65 -4.44 -17.76
C PHE A 138 -7.68 -4.14 -19.26
N VAL A 139 -6.98 -4.96 -20.05
CA VAL A 139 -7.07 -4.91 -21.51
C VAL A 139 -7.33 -6.30 -22.07
N LYS A 140 -8.46 -6.44 -22.76
CA LYS A 140 -8.88 -7.67 -23.45
C LYS A 140 -9.38 -7.33 -24.85
N ASP A 141 -8.90 -8.03 -25.88
CA ASP A 141 -9.39 -7.93 -27.26
C ASP A 141 -9.59 -6.48 -27.75
N SER A 142 -8.59 -5.62 -27.50
CA SER A 142 -8.61 -4.19 -27.83
C SER A 142 -9.67 -3.35 -27.09
N ILE A 143 -10.18 -3.85 -25.98
CA ILE A 143 -11.03 -3.10 -25.04
C ILE A 143 -10.25 -2.86 -23.76
N LEU A 144 -10.19 -1.60 -23.34
CA LEU A 144 -9.71 -1.20 -22.03
C LEU A 144 -10.90 -1.11 -21.08
N VAL A 145 -10.83 -1.87 -19.99
CA VAL A 145 -11.81 -1.84 -18.90
C VAL A 145 -11.15 -1.29 -17.65
N SER A 146 -11.86 -0.43 -16.94
CA SER A 146 -11.36 0.35 -15.82
C SER A 146 -12.30 0.22 -14.63
N PHE A 147 -11.75 -0.17 -13.48
CA PHE A 147 -12.47 -0.20 -12.19
C PHE A 147 -11.85 0.80 -11.25
N GLN A 148 -12.63 1.76 -10.76
CA GLN A 148 -12.22 2.67 -9.71
C GLN A 148 -13.05 2.38 -8.46
N LEU A 149 -12.37 1.97 -7.40
CA LEU A 149 -12.97 1.68 -6.10
C LEU A 149 -13.02 2.93 -5.23
N SER A 150 -14.05 2.97 -4.40
CA SER A 150 -14.26 3.89 -3.30
C SER A 150 -13.10 3.91 -2.31
N PRO A 151 -13.03 4.93 -1.43
CA PRO A 151 -12.13 4.91 -0.28
C PRO A 151 -12.22 3.59 0.48
N MET A 152 -11.08 3.07 0.92
CA MET A 152 -11.03 1.82 1.67
C MET A 152 -10.23 2.02 2.94
N HIS A 153 -10.47 1.18 3.93
CA HIS A 153 -9.69 1.21 5.17
C HIS A 153 -9.16 -0.16 5.52
N LEU A 154 -8.01 -0.20 6.18
CA LEU A 154 -7.46 -1.43 6.71
C LEU A 154 -8.15 -1.79 8.05
N LYS A 155 -8.80 -2.95 8.11
CA LYS A 155 -9.47 -3.52 9.28
C LYS A 155 -9.10 -4.99 9.43
N GLY A 156 -8.56 -5.40 10.59
CA GLY A 156 -8.23 -6.81 10.85
C GLY A 156 -7.37 -7.43 9.74
N GLU A 157 -6.40 -6.67 9.23
CA GLU A 157 -5.49 -7.04 8.13
C GLU A 157 -6.13 -7.14 6.73
N GLN A 158 -7.36 -6.69 6.56
CA GLN A 158 -8.07 -6.67 5.28
C GLN A 158 -8.43 -5.24 4.89
N TRP A 159 -8.29 -4.93 3.60
CA TRP A 159 -8.83 -3.68 3.05
C TRP A 159 -10.34 -3.83 2.85
N LYS A 160 -11.12 -2.91 3.43
CA LYS A 160 -12.58 -2.87 3.34
C LYS A 160 -13.03 -1.64 2.58
N ILE A 161 -13.88 -1.84 1.58
CA ILE A 161 -14.45 -0.77 0.75
C ILE A 161 -15.47 0.01 1.56
N ASN A 162 -15.34 1.34 1.54
CA ASN A 162 -16.37 2.21 2.07
C ASN A 162 -17.56 2.27 1.08
N PRO A 163 -18.73 1.75 1.45
CA PRO A 163 -19.92 1.62 0.60
C PRO A 163 -20.62 2.97 0.33
N ILE A 164 -20.21 4.05 1.00
CA ILE A 164 -20.80 5.38 0.83
C ILE A 164 -20.58 5.88 -0.61
N TRP A 165 -19.47 5.50 -1.24
CA TRP A 165 -19.13 5.90 -2.60
C TRP A 165 -19.37 4.74 -3.57
N GLU A 166 -19.81 5.04 -4.79
CA GLU A 166 -20.06 4.00 -5.81
C GLU A 166 -18.78 3.56 -6.52
N MET A 167 -18.72 2.29 -6.89
CA MET A 167 -17.70 1.80 -7.81
C MET A 167 -17.95 2.38 -9.21
N ASN A 168 -16.89 2.93 -9.81
CA ASN A 168 -16.95 3.40 -11.20
C ASN A 168 -16.33 2.35 -12.12
N ILE A 169 -17.12 1.91 -13.10
CA ILE A 169 -16.70 0.96 -14.12
C ILE A 169 -16.84 1.64 -15.47
N SER A 170 -15.79 1.62 -16.29
CA SER A 170 -15.82 2.13 -17.66
C SER A 170 -15.13 1.18 -18.62
N ALA A 171 -15.62 1.13 -19.86
CA ALA A 171 -15.05 0.35 -20.94
C ALA A 171 -14.93 1.22 -22.19
N LYS A 172 -13.78 1.19 -22.87
CA LYS A 172 -13.54 1.93 -24.12
C LYS A 172 -12.61 1.15 -25.04
N LYS A 173 -12.64 1.44 -26.35
CA LYS A 173 -11.64 0.88 -27.27
C LYS A 173 -10.23 1.34 -26.88
N ALA A 174 -9.30 0.40 -26.93
CA ALA A 174 -7.87 0.64 -26.76
C ALA A 174 -7.33 1.27 -28.05
N ASN A 175 -6.84 2.50 -27.97
CA ASN A 175 -6.25 3.20 -29.12
C ASN A 175 -4.76 2.91 -29.31
N GLU A 176 -4.12 2.22 -28.36
CA GLU A 176 -2.69 1.96 -28.34
C GLU A 176 -2.39 0.48 -28.09
N LYS A 177 -1.27 -0.02 -28.63
CA LYS A 177 -0.72 -1.33 -28.25
C LYS A 177 -0.21 -1.24 -26.82
N TYR A 178 -1.03 -1.66 -25.85
CA TYR A 178 -0.61 -1.77 -24.46
C TYR A 178 0.43 -2.87 -24.31
N GLN A 179 1.62 -2.53 -23.82
CA GLN A 179 2.58 -3.52 -23.36
C GLN A 179 2.03 -4.12 -22.06
N LYS A 180 1.72 -5.42 -22.07
CA LYS A 180 1.23 -6.14 -20.90
C LYS A 180 2.36 -6.29 -19.88
N TYR A 181 2.31 -5.50 -18.82
CA TYR A 181 3.12 -5.73 -17.63
C TYR A 181 2.16 -6.02 -16.48
N ASN A 182 1.97 -7.31 -16.16
CA ASN A 182 1.15 -7.71 -15.04
C ASN A 182 1.94 -7.45 -13.74
N TYR A 183 1.90 -6.21 -13.29
CA TYR A 183 2.51 -5.80 -12.04
C TYR A 183 1.42 -5.60 -11.00
N LEU A 184 1.27 -6.57 -10.09
CA LEU A 184 0.30 -6.55 -8.99
C LEU A 184 1.00 -6.76 -7.64
N VAL A 185 1.05 -5.70 -6.82
CA VAL A 185 1.57 -5.79 -5.44
C VAL A 185 0.43 -6.19 -4.52
N ARG A 186 0.29 -7.49 -4.27
CA ARG A 186 -0.72 -8.00 -3.32
C ARG A 186 -0.33 -7.74 -1.86
N THR A 187 0.96 -7.79 -1.58
CA THR A 187 1.52 -7.63 -0.24
C THR A 187 2.81 -6.84 -0.30
N PHE A 188 3.09 -6.08 0.74
CA PHE A 188 4.42 -5.51 0.99
C PHE A 188 5.23 -6.44 1.90
N PRO A 189 6.55 -6.55 1.69
CA PRO A 189 7.41 -7.36 2.54
C PRO A 189 7.48 -6.87 3.99
N GLN A 190 7.18 -5.59 4.23
CA GLN A 190 7.01 -4.99 5.55
C GLN A 190 6.05 -3.80 5.46
N HIS A 191 5.55 -3.32 6.59
CA HIS A 191 4.67 -2.16 6.61
C HIS A 191 5.45 -0.88 6.19
N PRO A 192 4.96 -0.10 5.21
CA PRO A 192 5.69 1.07 4.70
C PRO A 192 6.07 2.13 5.74
N LEU A 193 5.21 2.37 6.74
CA LEU A 193 5.54 3.33 7.81
C LEU A 193 6.71 2.85 8.67
N ASP A 194 6.79 1.54 8.93
CA ASP A 194 7.82 0.98 9.80
C ASP A 194 9.18 1.02 9.07
N PHE A 195 9.18 0.72 7.76
CA PHE A 195 10.34 0.96 6.90
C PHE A 195 10.81 2.42 6.96
N ALA A 196 9.88 3.37 6.82
CA ALA A 196 10.24 4.78 6.81
C ALA A 196 10.77 5.25 8.16
N GLN A 197 10.21 4.76 9.28
CA GLN A 197 10.74 5.01 10.62
C GLN A 197 12.16 4.46 10.79
N HIS A 198 12.44 3.27 10.26
CA HIS A 198 13.80 2.71 10.23
C HIS A 198 14.78 3.59 9.46
N ILE A 199 14.41 4.07 8.25
CA ILE A 199 15.23 5.02 7.48
C ILE A 199 15.45 6.33 8.26
N TYR A 200 14.41 6.84 8.91
CA TYR A 200 14.51 8.03 9.76
C TYR A 200 15.55 7.86 10.87
N GLN A 201 15.57 6.71 11.56
CA GLN A 201 16.56 6.47 12.64
C GLN A 201 17.99 6.49 12.10
N LYS A 202 18.24 5.89 10.94
CA LYS A 202 19.58 5.95 10.31
C LYS A 202 20.00 7.38 9.98
N ILE A 203 19.08 8.20 9.45
CA ILE A 203 19.33 9.62 9.19
C ILE A 203 19.63 10.36 10.51
N LYS A 204 18.81 10.16 11.53
CA LYS A 204 18.97 10.79 12.86
C LYS A 204 20.33 10.45 13.49
N ASN A 205 20.75 9.20 13.39
CA ASN A 205 22.00 8.69 13.95
C ASN A 205 23.22 8.96 13.08
N LYS A 206 23.06 9.67 11.95
CA LYS A 206 24.11 9.93 10.97
C LYS A 206 24.77 8.66 10.39
N ASP A 207 24.02 7.57 10.29
CA ASP A 207 24.48 6.26 9.80
C ASP A 207 24.47 6.19 8.26
N ILE A 208 25.55 6.67 7.64
CA ILE A 208 25.69 6.71 6.16
C ILE A 208 25.81 5.29 5.59
N GLU A 209 26.66 4.45 6.18
CA GLU A 209 26.89 3.08 5.69
C GLU A 209 25.62 2.26 5.74
N GLY A 210 24.88 2.34 6.85
CA GLY A 210 23.59 1.69 6.97
C GLY A 210 22.55 2.25 6.01
N LEU A 211 22.56 3.53 5.66
CA LEU A 211 21.66 4.09 4.62
C LEU A 211 22.03 3.59 3.22
N GLN A 212 23.31 3.46 2.90
CA GLN A 212 23.77 2.97 1.59
C GLN A 212 23.30 1.53 1.33
N GLN A 213 23.21 0.70 2.38
CA GLN A 213 22.69 -0.67 2.31
C GLN A 213 21.18 -0.75 2.04
N GLU A 214 20.41 0.31 2.33
CA GLU A 214 18.96 0.36 2.10
C GLU A 214 18.61 0.66 0.64
N TYR A 215 19.58 1.07 -0.19
CA TYR A 215 19.36 1.25 -1.61
C TYR A 215 19.19 -0.09 -2.32
N ILE A 216 18.39 -0.06 -3.38
CA ILE A 216 18.22 -1.22 -4.24
C ILE A 216 19.53 -1.55 -4.98
N THR A 217 19.84 -2.84 -5.12
CA THR A 217 20.98 -3.31 -5.89
C THR A 217 20.60 -3.60 -7.34
N ASN A 218 21.59 -3.61 -8.25
CA ASN A 218 21.37 -3.98 -9.65
C ASN A 218 20.82 -5.41 -9.77
N VAL A 219 21.26 -6.32 -8.90
CA VAL A 219 20.78 -7.72 -8.86
C VAL A 219 19.32 -7.79 -8.44
N GLU A 220 18.89 -6.95 -7.49
CA GLU A 220 17.48 -6.85 -7.09
C GLU A 220 16.62 -6.22 -8.18
N LEU A 221 17.08 -5.14 -8.82
CA LEU A 221 16.37 -4.48 -9.92
C LEU A 221 16.07 -5.44 -11.08
N LYS A 222 17.04 -6.29 -11.46
CA LYS A 222 16.84 -7.31 -12.53
C LYS A 222 15.75 -8.34 -12.21
N LYS A 223 15.43 -8.54 -10.92
CA LYS A 223 14.48 -9.55 -10.46
C LYS A 223 13.06 -9.02 -10.30
N ILE A 224 12.84 -7.70 -10.45
CA ILE A 224 11.50 -7.15 -10.34
C ILE A 224 10.75 -7.42 -11.65
N LEU A 225 9.66 -8.18 -11.54
CA LEU A 225 8.75 -8.50 -12.63
C LEU A 225 8.25 -7.23 -13.33
N GLY A 226 8.29 -7.23 -14.67
CA GLY A 226 7.71 -6.15 -15.48
C GLY A 226 8.63 -4.98 -15.82
N PHE A 227 9.93 -5.08 -15.54
CA PHE A 227 10.92 -4.10 -15.99
C PHE A 227 11.17 -4.22 -17.50
N SER A 228 10.99 -3.13 -18.25
CA SER A 228 11.59 -3.04 -19.59
C SER A 228 13.09 -2.74 -19.47
N GLU A 229 13.91 -3.15 -20.45
CA GLU A 229 15.35 -2.86 -20.46
C GLU A 229 15.65 -1.35 -20.34
N LYS A 230 14.81 -0.51 -20.95
CA LYS A 230 14.88 0.95 -20.88
C LYS A 230 14.53 1.49 -19.48
N SER A 231 13.58 0.86 -18.79
CA SER A 231 13.21 1.18 -17.41
C SER A 231 14.35 0.83 -16.45
N TYR A 232 14.91 -0.37 -16.61
CA TYR A 232 16.02 -0.88 -15.82
C TYR A 232 17.23 0.04 -15.86
N ARG A 233 17.71 0.40 -17.07
CA ARG A 233 18.88 1.27 -17.24
C ARG A 233 18.72 2.60 -16.48
N ARG A 234 17.56 3.23 -16.61
CA ARG A 234 17.25 4.49 -15.92
C ARG A 234 17.20 4.31 -14.41
N ALA A 235 16.61 3.22 -13.91
CA ALA A 235 16.54 2.94 -12.47
C ALA A 235 17.95 2.80 -11.85
N VAL A 236 18.87 2.14 -12.56
CA VAL A 236 20.28 2.02 -12.15
C VAL A 236 20.97 3.38 -12.10
N GLU A 237 20.86 4.18 -13.16
CA GLU A 237 21.44 5.53 -13.24
C GLU A 237 20.96 6.43 -12.09
N TYR A 238 19.65 6.44 -11.82
CA TYR A 238 19.08 7.22 -10.71
C TYR A 238 19.59 6.75 -9.35
N THR A 239 19.62 5.43 -9.13
CA THR A 239 20.09 4.85 -7.86
C THR A 239 21.54 5.23 -7.60
N GLN A 240 22.40 5.15 -8.62
CA GLN A 240 23.81 5.51 -8.51
C GLN A 240 23.98 7.01 -8.19
N LYS A 241 23.28 7.87 -8.93
CA LYS A 241 23.31 9.32 -8.68
C LYS A 241 22.90 9.68 -7.26
N ASN A 242 21.83 9.06 -6.74
CA ASN A 242 21.34 9.33 -5.39
C ASN A 242 22.32 8.84 -4.30
N LYS A 243 23.04 7.73 -4.53
CA LYS A 243 24.09 7.28 -3.59
C LYS A 243 25.24 8.28 -3.51
N GLU A 244 25.65 8.84 -4.64
CA GLU A 244 26.70 9.85 -4.71
C GLU A 244 26.27 11.18 -4.10
N GLU A 245 25.03 11.62 -4.37
CA GLU A 245 24.44 12.82 -3.74
C GLU A 245 24.36 12.64 -2.22
N LEU A 246 23.90 11.47 -1.75
CA LEU A 246 23.87 11.16 -0.32
C LEU A 246 25.25 11.31 0.33
N ALA A 247 26.28 10.67 -0.24
CA ALA A 247 27.63 10.75 0.33
C ALA A 247 28.16 12.19 0.42
N ARG A 248 27.81 13.05 -0.55
CA ARG A 248 28.23 14.45 -0.61
C ARG A 248 27.41 15.37 0.31
N GLU A 249 26.10 15.22 0.32
CA GLU A 249 25.18 16.17 0.95
C GLU A 249 24.79 15.77 2.38
N PHE A 250 24.95 14.51 2.78
CA PHE A 250 24.48 14.03 4.09
C PHE A 250 25.04 14.83 5.26
N LYS A 251 26.31 15.24 5.20
CA LYS A 251 26.94 16.07 6.23
C LYS A 251 26.27 17.44 6.40
N ARG A 252 25.56 17.91 5.38
CA ARG A 252 24.82 19.19 5.36
C ARG A 252 23.37 19.06 5.80
N PHE A 253 22.88 17.83 6.04
CA PHE A 253 21.53 17.65 6.56
C PHE A 253 21.45 18.25 7.98
N PRO A 254 20.50 19.16 8.25
CA PRO A 254 20.33 19.70 9.59
C PRO A 254 19.99 18.58 10.58
N ALA A 255 20.42 18.76 11.83
CA ALA A 255 20.08 17.83 12.90
C ALA A 255 18.55 17.65 12.98
N VAL A 256 18.13 16.41 12.91
CA VAL A 256 16.72 16.04 13.01
C VAL A 256 16.44 15.66 14.45
N ASP A 257 15.59 16.43 15.12
CA ASP A 257 15.37 16.27 16.56
C ASP A 257 14.38 15.13 16.82
N SER A 258 13.21 15.20 16.16
CA SER A 258 12.11 14.25 16.38
C SER A 258 11.19 14.07 15.17
N LEU A 259 10.49 12.94 15.14
CA LEU A 259 9.43 12.64 14.18
C LEU A 259 8.08 13.15 14.74
N VAL A 260 7.30 13.86 13.93
CA VAL A 260 5.94 14.27 14.29
C VAL A 260 4.96 13.18 13.84
N LEU A 261 4.77 12.18 14.68
CA LEU A 261 3.98 10.99 14.37
C LEU A 261 2.54 11.31 13.91
N ASP A 262 1.88 12.28 14.55
CA ASP A 262 0.48 12.59 14.25
C ASP A 262 0.26 13.32 12.91
N LYS A 263 1.33 13.90 12.34
CA LYS A 263 1.31 14.56 11.02
C LYS A 263 2.02 13.74 9.94
N THR A 264 2.64 12.64 10.32
CA THR A 264 3.36 11.75 9.40
C THR A 264 2.37 11.04 8.48
N GLN A 265 2.61 11.07 7.17
CA GLN A 265 1.72 10.49 6.17
C GLN A 265 2.50 9.58 5.22
N VAL A 266 2.20 8.28 5.22
CA VAL A 266 2.56 7.47 4.05
C VAL A 266 1.72 7.99 2.88
N ILE A 267 2.35 8.33 1.75
CA ILE A 267 1.64 8.78 0.54
C ILE A 267 2.20 7.99 -0.63
N TRP A 268 1.59 6.85 -0.93
CA TRP A 268 1.87 6.13 -2.17
C TRP A 268 1.32 6.95 -3.34
N ASN A 269 2.19 7.71 -4.02
CA ASN A 269 1.89 8.37 -5.30
C ASN A 269 2.54 7.64 -6.48
N LYS A 270 1.75 7.07 -7.40
CA LYS A 270 2.25 6.68 -8.72
C LYS A 270 2.66 7.92 -9.49
N LYS A 271 3.96 8.22 -9.56
CA LYS A 271 4.47 9.20 -10.54
C LYS A 271 4.67 8.52 -11.88
N LYS A 272 4.25 9.21 -12.95
CA LYS A 272 4.47 8.83 -14.36
C LYS A 272 5.95 8.59 -14.75
N ARG A 273 6.93 8.90 -13.88
CA ARG A 273 8.35 9.01 -14.22
C ARG A 273 9.21 7.83 -13.75
N LEU A 274 8.70 6.97 -12.87
CA LEU A 274 9.32 5.68 -12.58
C LEU A 274 8.45 4.62 -13.25
N TYR A 275 9.09 3.79 -14.06
CA TYR A 275 8.41 2.88 -14.99
C TYR A 275 7.90 1.60 -14.29
N GLU A 276 7.61 1.69 -12.98
CA GLU A 276 7.49 0.60 -12.00
C GLU A 276 6.76 1.04 -10.70
N PRO A 277 6.50 0.12 -9.74
CA PRO A 277 6.10 0.43 -8.36
C PRO A 277 7.00 1.47 -7.65
N ASP A 278 6.60 2.73 -7.68
CA ASP A 278 7.27 3.83 -6.97
C ASP A 278 6.58 4.14 -5.64
N LEU A 279 6.89 3.41 -4.57
CA LEU A 279 6.31 3.73 -3.26
C LEU A 279 6.88 5.04 -2.72
N GLY A 280 6.06 6.10 -2.75
CA GLY A 280 6.32 7.34 -2.02
C GLY A 280 5.97 7.23 -0.53
N ILE A 281 6.81 7.77 0.35
CA ILE A 281 6.53 7.88 1.78
C ILE A 281 6.92 9.28 2.26
N GLN A 282 6.05 9.99 3.00
CA GLN A 282 6.33 11.34 3.49
C GLN A 282 6.28 11.43 5.02
N LEU A 283 7.44 11.53 5.65
CA LEU A 283 7.56 11.74 7.09
C LEU A 283 7.57 13.24 7.41
N HIS A 284 6.94 13.61 8.52
CA HIS A 284 7.00 14.98 9.06
C HIS A 284 8.01 15.03 10.19
N LEU A 285 9.01 15.91 10.09
CA LEU A 285 10.16 16.00 10.97
C LEU A 285 10.19 17.35 11.67
N LYS A 286 10.63 17.38 12.92
CA LYS A 286 11.08 18.59 13.62
C LYS A 286 12.59 18.70 13.54
N THR A 287 13.05 19.90 13.22
CA THR A 287 14.48 20.26 13.24
C THR A 287 14.67 21.53 14.05
N THR A 288 15.91 21.82 14.44
CA THR A 288 16.27 23.04 15.18
C THR A 288 15.93 24.34 14.45
N LYS A 289 15.77 24.28 13.12
CA LYS A 289 15.47 25.41 12.24
C LYS A 289 14.01 25.43 11.76
N GLY A 290 13.15 24.55 12.29
CA GLY A 290 11.73 24.47 11.96
C GLY A 290 11.28 23.08 11.47
N ASP A 291 10.04 23.00 11.01
CA ASP A 291 9.43 21.74 10.55
C ASP A 291 9.82 21.41 9.09
N LYS A 292 10.10 20.13 8.83
CA LYS A 292 10.43 19.60 7.50
C LYS A 292 9.58 18.39 7.13
N LYS A 293 9.56 18.10 5.82
CA LYS A 293 9.09 16.83 5.26
C LYS A 293 10.28 16.05 4.73
N LEU A 294 10.43 14.79 5.16
CA LEU A 294 11.31 13.81 4.52
C LEU A 294 10.48 12.96 3.57
N ARG A 295 10.86 12.96 2.30
CA ARG A 295 10.20 12.20 1.25
C ARG A 295 11.12 11.08 0.82
N LEU A 296 10.66 9.85 1.00
CA LEU A 296 11.31 8.64 0.49
C LEU A 296 10.61 8.23 -0.80
N ARG A 297 11.39 7.91 -1.82
CA ARG A 297 10.94 7.14 -2.98
C ARG A 297 11.54 5.77 -2.86
N CYS A 298 10.71 4.76 -3.06
CA CYS A 298 11.08 3.39 -2.76
C CYS A 298 10.72 2.48 -3.92
N VAL A 299 11.55 1.46 -4.12
CA VAL A 299 11.23 0.32 -4.97
C VAL A 299 10.83 -0.84 -4.08
N ILE A 300 9.80 -1.59 -4.47
CA ILE A 300 9.30 -2.75 -3.73
C ILE A 300 9.68 -4.02 -4.49
N SER A 301 10.34 -4.94 -3.80
CA SER A 301 10.49 -6.34 -4.24
C SER A 301 9.66 -7.26 -3.35
N ASP A 302 9.67 -8.56 -3.67
CA ASP A 302 9.13 -9.63 -2.84
C ASP A 302 9.81 -9.74 -1.47
N LYS A 303 11.08 -9.29 -1.36
CA LYS A 303 11.93 -9.42 -0.18
C LYS A 303 11.93 -8.21 0.74
N ARG A 304 12.03 -6.99 0.19
CA ARG A 304 12.12 -5.76 0.98
C ARG A 304 11.62 -4.53 0.23
N ILE A 305 11.36 -3.47 0.99
CA ILE A 305 11.23 -2.11 0.46
C ILE A 305 12.64 -1.53 0.45
N SER A 306 13.06 -0.94 -0.67
CA SER A 306 14.40 -0.34 -0.83
C SER A 306 14.29 1.14 -1.19
N ILE A 307 15.25 1.95 -0.78
CA ILE A 307 15.34 3.36 -1.18
C ILE A 307 15.74 3.44 -2.65
N ALA A 308 14.98 4.22 -3.42
CA ALA A 308 15.36 4.71 -4.72
C ALA A 308 16.03 6.09 -4.60
N SER A 309 15.39 7.00 -3.84
CA SER A 309 15.86 8.35 -3.55
C SER A 309 15.23 8.87 -2.27
N PHE A 310 15.81 9.89 -1.66
CA PHE A 310 15.06 10.70 -0.68
C PHE A 310 15.44 12.17 -0.75
N ASP A 311 14.48 13.04 -0.40
CA ASP A 311 14.66 14.48 -0.33
C ASP A 311 14.04 15.06 0.96
N THR A 312 14.57 16.19 1.43
CA THR A 312 13.93 16.96 2.50
C THR A 312 13.49 18.33 2.00
N LYS A 313 12.32 18.79 2.45
CA LYS A 313 11.81 20.14 2.15
C LYS A 313 11.26 20.79 3.41
N TRP A 314 11.41 22.11 3.52
CA TRP A 314 10.74 22.90 4.55
C TRP A 314 9.22 22.82 4.37
N ILE A 315 8.49 22.93 5.49
CA ILE A 315 7.04 23.10 5.46
C ILE A 315 6.80 24.61 5.48
N ASP A 316 6.32 25.14 4.35
CA ASP A 316 5.81 26.52 4.26
C ASP A 316 4.54 26.70 5.09
#